data_AF-A0A2G6QNZ9-F1
#
_entry.id   AF-A0A2G6QNZ9-F1
#
_cell.length_a   1.000
_cell.length_b   1.000
_cell.length_c   1.000
_cell.angle_alpha   90.00
_cell.angle_beta   90.00
_cell.angle_gamma   90.00
#
_symmetry.space_group_name_H-M   'P 1'
#
loop_
_entity.id
_entity.type
_entity.pdbx_description
1 polymer ?
#
loop_
_entity_poly.entity_id
_entity_poly.type
_entity_poly.pdbx_seq_one_letter_code
_entity_poly.pdbx_strand_id
1 'polypeptide(L)'
;MDKFGVVQPKIQRIGTSGRIQIELPGAKDIERVTKLITSTAELQFWEVYTNTELFAFLGQAQQKSLELLRDTSAETPKKDKKDDAVDELLGEEKDKKEEANQKSLFTYLIPNQRDNSPVIGYAKVKDTAMVNSLLHNREIYSLLPNNVRYAKFLWDYKPFQTNTKEGEEPISMITLYAMKSNRNDEPTIEGDVIADARQDFDQSSIGGNKPVVSMSMNSIGTKKWAKMSSENVGKFVAVVLDDNVYTAPVVNDAILTGNTQISGGSMTINEAKDIATVLKAGKLPAPAHIIQAEVVGPSLGKEAINASLWSFALAILLVLGWMVLYYGRAGMFANVALLVNILFIFGALASFGSVLTLPGIAGIILTIGMSVDANVIIFERIKEALD
;
A
#
# COMPACT_ATOMS: atom_id res chain seq x y z
N MET A 1 1.14 15.75 12.85
CA MET A 1 0.79 14.58 12.02
C MET A 1 2.09 13.97 11.56
N ASP A 2 2.39 12.76 12.00
CA ASP A 2 3.56 12.02 11.52
C ASP A 2 3.43 11.72 10.01
N LYS A 3 4.50 11.27 9.36
CA LYS A 3 4.55 10.84 7.95
C LYS A 3 3.45 9.83 7.59
N PHE A 4 2.90 9.13 8.59
CA PHE A 4 1.83 8.14 8.48
C PHE A 4 0.41 8.66 8.81
N GLY A 5 0.23 9.95 9.08
CA GLY A 5 -1.09 10.55 9.34
C GLY A 5 -1.65 10.27 10.74
N VAL A 6 -0.79 9.90 11.69
CA VAL A 6 -1.14 9.61 13.09
C VAL A 6 -0.74 10.77 14.01
N VAL A 7 -1.47 10.88 15.14
CA VAL A 7 -1.33 12.02 16.05
C VAL A 7 -0.11 11.86 16.96
N GLN A 8 0.25 10.62 17.34
CA GLN A 8 1.44 10.27 18.15
C GLN A 8 1.62 8.74 18.16
N PRO A 9 2.47 8.16 17.30
CA PRO A 9 2.70 6.72 17.33
C PRO A 9 3.48 6.33 18.59
N LYS A 10 3.10 5.23 19.22
CA LYS A 10 3.85 4.64 20.33
C LYS A 10 4.33 3.26 19.91
N ILE A 11 5.65 3.09 19.90
CA ILE A 11 6.32 1.86 19.46
C ILE A 11 7.07 1.30 20.66
N GLN A 12 6.77 0.05 21.03
CA GLN A 12 7.41 -0.63 22.15
C GLN A 12 7.76 -2.06 21.78
N ARG A 13 8.97 -2.52 22.14
CA ARG A 13 9.33 -3.94 22.01
C ARG A 13 8.72 -4.71 23.17
N ILE A 14 7.97 -5.77 22.88
CA ILE A 14 7.40 -6.66 23.89
C ILE A 14 8.42 -7.75 24.23
N GLY A 15 9.09 -7.60 25.37
CA GLY A 15 10.05 -8.58 25.88
C GLY A 15 11.21 -8.86 24.93
N THR A 16 11.72 -10.10 24.93
CA THR A 16 12.87 -10.52 24.10
C THR A 16 12.47 -11.21 22.81
N SER A 17 11.20 -11.60 22.64
CA SER A 17 10.69 -12.48 21.57
C SER A 17 10.57 -11.82 20.18
N GLY A 18 11.24 -10.68 19.95
CA GLY A 18 11.18 -9.95 18.67
C GLY A 18 9.83 -9.31 18.33
N ARG A 19 8.88 -9.28 19.26
CA ARG A 19 7.55 -8.69 19.05
C ARG A 19 7.59 -7.17 19.26
N ILE A 20 6.89 -6.43 18.42
CA ILE A 20 6.77 -4.98 18.50
C ILE A 20 5.28 -4.63 18.65
N GLN A 21 4.96 -3.89 19.70
CA GLN A 21 3.67 -3.25 19.90
C GLN A 21 3.70 -1.88 19.25
N ILE A 22 2.71 -1.61 18.41
CA ILE A 22 2.54 -0.32 17.74
C ILE A 22 1.14 0.18 18.06
N GLU A 23 1.03 1.34 18.70
CA GLU A 23 -0.22 2.05 18.90
C GLU A 23 -0.24 3.27 17.99
N LEU A 24 -1.33 3.44 17.23
CA LEU A 24 -1.46 4.47 16.19
C LEU A 24 -2.72 5.32 16.41
N PRO A 25 -2.74 6.21 17.43
CA PRO A 25 -3.90 7.03 17.73
C PRO A 25 -4.25 7.98 16.58
N GLY A 26 -5.53 8.00 16.20
CA GLY A 26 -6.06 8.90 15.18
C GLY A 26 -5.74 8.49 13.73
N ALA A 27 -5.27 7.26 13.50
CA ALA A 27 -5.15 6.70 12.15
C ALA A 27 -6.54 6.67 11.47
N LYS A 28 -6.67 7.36 10.34
CA LYS A 28 -7.94 7.41 9.58
C LYS A 28 -8.12 6.22 8.65
N ASP A 29 -7.02 5.70 8.11
CA ASP A 29 -6.98 4.61 7.14
C ASP A 29 -6.08 3.49 7.68
N ILE A 30 -6.72 2.51 8.31
CA ILE A 30 -6.04 1.42 9.01
C ILE A 30 -5.34 0.50 8.01
N GLU A 31 -5.96 0.22 6.88
CA GLU A 31 -5.40 -0.66 5.84
C GLU A 31 -4.13 -0.05 5.25
N ARG A 32 -4.17 1.25 4.91
CA ARG A 32 -3.00 1.97 4.41
C ARG A 32 -1.84 1.96 5.41
N VAL A 33 -2.10 2.33 6.67
CA VAL A 33 -1.02 2.37 7.67
C VAL A 33 -0.48 0.97 7.95
N THR A 34 -1.35 -0.03 8.02
CA THR A 34 -0.98 -1.45 8.16
C THR A 34 -0.03 -1.87 7.04
N LYS A 35 -0.39 -1.58 5.78
CA LYS A 35 0.46 -1.91 4.62
C LYS A 35 1.85 -1.27 4.72
N LEU A 36 1.92 -0.01 5.17
CA LEU A 36 3.19 0.71 5.29
C LEU A 36 4.10 0.17 6.39
N ILE A 37 3.54 -0.30 7.51
CA ILE A 37 4.34 -0.84 8.62
C ILE A 37 4.77 -2.30 8.40
N THR A 38 4.07 -3.05 7.55
CA THR A 38 4.43 -4.44 7.20
C THR A 38 5.31 -4.54 5.96
N SER A 39 5.34 -3.50 5.12
CA SER A 39 6.17 -3.43 3.90
C SER A 39 7.65 -3.47 4.23
N THR A 40 8.41 -4.25 3.46
CA THR A 40 9.87 -4.35 3.58
C THR A 40 10.60 -3.19 2.93
N ALA A 41 9.90 -2.36 2.14
CA ALA A 41 10.51 -1.29 1.37
C ALA A 41 11.61 -1.77 0.41
N GLU A 42 11.50 -3.01 -0.09
CA GLU A 42 12.53 -3.62 -0.93
C GLU A 42 12.42 -3.10 -2.36
N LEU A 43 13.07 -1.98 -2.61
CA LEU A 43 13.19 -1.40 -3.95
C LEU A 43 14.22 -2.18 -4.77
N GLN A 44 13.82 -2.55 -5.98
CA GLN A 44 14.67 -3.28 -6.92
C GLN A 44 14.51 -2.70 -8.32
N PHE A 45 15.59 -2.69 -9.08
CA PHE A 45 15.56 -2.36 -10.51
C PHE A 45 15.94 -3.58 -11.33
N TRP A 46 15.09 -3.91 -12.30
CA TRP A 46 15.23 -5.08 -13.14
C TRP A 46 15.17 -4.72 -14.62
N GLU A 47 15.97 -5.38 -15.43
CA GLU A 47 15.70 -5.40 -16.86
C GLU A 47 14.45 -6.24 -17.11
N VAL A 48 13.71 -5.92 -18.17
CA VAL A 48 12.43 -6.58 -18.46
C VAL A 48 12.53 -7.35 -19.78
N TYR A 49 12.05 -8.58 -19.79
CA TYR A 49 11.82 -9.33 -21.03
C TYR A 49 10.60 -8.75 -21.74
N THR A 50 10.71 -8.66 -23.06
CA THR A 50 9.58 -8.29 -23.92
C THR A 50 8.64 -9.48 -24.09
N ASN A 51 7.37 -9.20 -24.40
CA ASN A 51 6.40 -10.24 -24.73
C ASN A 51 6.84 -11.08 -25.95
N THR A 52 7.54 -10.48 -26.91
CA THR A 52 8.11 -11.19 -28.07
C THR A 52 9.15 -12.23 -27.66
N GLU A 53 10.01 -11.93 -26.68
CA GLU A 53 11.00 -12.88 -26.15
C GLU A 53 10.35 -14.09 -25.46
N LEU A 54 9.18 -13.92 -24.84
CA LEU A 54 8.45 -15.00 -24.15
C LEU A 54 7.35 -15.66 -24.97
N PHE A 55 7.05 -15.17 -26.17
CA PHE A 55 5.92 -15.66 -26.97
C PHE A 55 5.99 -17.17 -27.24
N ALA A 56 7.15 -17.67 -27.66
CA ALA A 56 7.36 -19.09 -27.93
C ALA A 56 7.20 -19.95 -26.66
N PHE A 57 7.72 -19.48 -25.52
CA PHE A 57 7.56 -20.13 -24.23
C PHE A 57 6.09 -20.20 -23.81
N LEU A 58 5.34 -19.09 -23.91
CA LEU A 58 3.92 -19.07 -23.56
C LEU A 58 3.10 -20.05 -24.40
N GLY A 59 3.42 -20.20 -25.68
CA GLY A 59 2.78 -21.19 -26.54
C GLY A 59 3.03 -22.64 -26.08
N GLN A 60 4.27 -22.95 -25.67
CA GLN A 60 4.60 -24.28 -25.13
C GLN A 60 3.99 -24.52 -23.75
N ALA A 61 4.05 -23.51 -22.88
CA ALA A 61 3.43 -23.53 -21.55
C ALA A 61 1.92 -23.73 -21.65
N GLN A 62 1.27 -23.13 -22.65
CA GLN A 62 -0.14 -23.35 -22.95
C GLN A 62 -0.42 -24.82 -23.27
N GLN A 63 0.31 -25.42 -24.21
CA GLN A 63 0.12 -26.84 -24.55
C GLN A 63 0.37 -27.75 -23.34
N LYS A 64 1.43 -27.47 -22.58
CA LYS A 64 1.75 -28.27 -21.40
C LYS A 64 0.72 -28.13 -20.29
N SER A 65 0.14 -26.94 -20.12
CA SER A 65 -0.92 -26.71 -19.15
C SER A 65 -2.22 -27.45 -19.49
N LEU A 66 -2.52 -27.62 -20.79
CA LEU A 66 -3.65 -28.45 -21.23
C LEU A 66 -3.44 -29.89 -20.77
N GLU A 67 -2.25 -30.46 -20.98
CA GLU A 67 -1.91 -31.81 -20.52
C GLU A 67 -2.04 -31.95 -18.99
N LEU A 68 -1.48 -30.99 -18.23
CA LEU A 68 -1.45 -31.04 -16.77
C LEU A 68 -2.84 -30.87 -16.12
N LEU A 69 -3.72 -30.09 -16.75
CA LEU A 69 -5.07 -29.83 -16.26
C LEU A 69 -6.13 -30.73 -16.91
N ARG A 70 -5.67 -31.69 -17.72
CA ARG A 70 -6.53 -32.70 -18.33
C ARG A 70 -7.03 -33.62 -17.23
N ASP A 71 -8.35 -33.60 -16.99
CA ASP A 71 -8.98 -34.51 -16.03
C ASP A 71 -8.64 -35.96 -16.40
N THR A 72 -7.93 -36.67 -15.53
CA THR A 72 -7.62 -38.11 -15.69
C THR A 72 -8.86 -39.00 -15.45
N SER A 73 -10.05 -38.41 -15.43
CA SER A 73 -11.34 -39.08 -15.25
C SER A 73 -11.86 -39.76 -16.53
N ALA A 74 -11.16 -39.60 -17.67
CA ALA A 74 -11.43 -40.33 -18.90
C ALA A 74 -10.48 -41.53 -19.05
N GLU A 75 -10.43 -42.42 -18.06
CA GLU A 75 -10.05 -43.80 -18.35
C GLU A 75 -11.16 -44.43 -19.19
N THR A 76 -10.84 -44.69 -20.46
CA THR A 76 -11.63 -45.45 -21.41
C THR A 76 -12.29 -46.68 -20.76
N PRO A 77 -13.63 -46.88 -20.89
CA PRO A 77 -14.20 -48.19 -20.68
C PRO A 77 -13.60 -49.12 -21.74
N LYS A 78 -13.05 -50.25 -21.30
CA LYS A 78 -12.61 -51.33 -22.18
C LYS A 78 -13.75 -51.66 -23.15
N LYS A 79 -13.44 -51.63 -24.46
CA LYS A 79 -14.28 -52.23 -25.51
C LYS A 79 -14.43 -53.73 -25.22
N ASP A 80 -15.61 -54.12 -24.76
CA ASP A 80 -16.11 -55.47 -25.03
C ASP A 80 -16.90 -55.44 -26.34
N LYS A 81 -16.42 -56.23 -27.31
CA LYS A 81 -17.13 -56.48 -28.57
C LYS A 81 -18.44 -57.20 -28.26
N LYS A 82 -19.57 -56.65 -28.69
CA LYS A 82 -20.67 -57.43 -29.25
C LYS A 82 -21.49 -56.60 -30.24
N ASP A 83 -21.86 -57.29 -31.30
CA ASP A 83 -22.47 -56.80 -32.52
C ASP A 83 -23.76 -56.00 -32.29
N ASP A 84 -23.97 -54.93 -33.07
CA ASP A 84 -25.20 -54.72 -33.81
C ASP A 84 -25.01 -53.63 -34.88
N ALA A 85 -25.10 -54.05 -36.13
CA ALA A 85 -24.93 -53.25 -37.34
C ALA A 85 -26.17 -52.39 -37.66
N VAL A 86 -26.56 -51.52 -36.72
CA VAL A 86 -27.71 -50.60 -36.91
C VAL A 86 -27.37 -49.15 -36.55
N ASP A 87 -26.21 -48.90 -35.89
CA ASP A 87 -25.82 -47.55 -35.43
C ASP A 87 -25.05 -46.71 -36.48
N GLU A 88 -24.75 -47.28 -37.65
CA GLU A 88 -23.96 -46.61 -38.70
C GLU A 88 -24.82 -45.70 -39.63
N LEU A 89 -26.14 -45.64 -39.40
CA LEU A 89 -27.12 -44.89 -40.22
C LEU A 89 -27.71 -43.65 -39.54
N LEU A 90 -27.34 -43.36 -38.30
CA LEU A 90 -27.69 -42.12 -37.61
C LEU A 90 -26.40 -41.36 -37.34
N GLY A 91 -26.08 -40.41 -38.22
CA GLY A 91 -24.98 -39.47 -38.00
C GLY A 91 -25.24 -38.62 -36.76
N GLU A 92 -24.82 -39.11 -35.60
CA GLU A 92 -24.69 -38.30 -34.41
C GLU A 92 -23.43 -37.44 -34.53
N GLU A 93 -23.60 -36.14 -34.79
CA GLU A 93 -22.59 -35.13 -34.51
C GLU A 93 -22.33 -35.06 -33.00
N LYS A 94 -21.57 -36.01 -32.45
CA LYS A 94 -21.14 -36.01 -31.04
C LYS A 94 -19.67 -35.67 -30.80
N ASP A 95 -18.92 -35.26 -31.83
CA ASP A 95 -17.46 -35.05 -31.69
C ASP A 95 -16.98 -33.59 -31.68
N LYS A 96 -17.84 -32.58 -31.48
CA LYS A 96 -17.41 -31.16 -31.52
C LYS A 96 -17.61 -30.34 -30.24
N LYS A 97 -18.02 -30.93 -29.12
CA LYS A 97 -18.30 -30.18 -27.87
C LYS A 97 -17.32 -30.39 -26.71
N GLU A 98 -16.42 -31.37 -26.77
CA GLU A 98 -15.51 -31.66 -25.63
C GLU A 98 -14.20 -30.86 -25.64
N GLU A 99 -13.74 -30.32 -26.78
CA GLU A 99 -12.50 -29.52 -26.83
C GLU A 99 -12.65 -28.10 -26.24
N ALA A 100 -13.87 -27.59 -26.07
CA ALA A 100 -14.10 -26.20 -25.70
C ALA A 100 -13.98 -25.89 -24.20
N ASN A 101 -13.87 -26.90 -23.32
CA ASN A 101 -13.95 -26.70 -21.87
C ASN A 101 -12.70 -27.12 -21.08
N GLN A 102 -11.60 -27.44 -21.77
CA GLN A 102 -10.37 -27.81 -21.10
C GLN A 102 -9.63 -26.57 -20.59
N LYS A 103 -9.50 -26.48 -19.26
CA LYS A 103 -8.78 -25.38 -18.60
C LYS A 103 -7.29 -25.45 -18.95
N SER A 104 -6.68 -24.29 -19.14
CA SER A 104 -5.29 -24.12 -19.56
C SER A 104 -4.73 -22.79 -19.06
N LEU A 105 -3.44 -22.53 -19.30
CA LEU A 105 -2.80 -21.26 -18.97
C LEU A 105 -3.57 -20.09 -19.59
N PHE A 106 -3.96 -20.18 -20.86
CA PHE A 106 -4.68 -19.12 -21.56
C PHE A 106 -6.15 -18.99 -21.17
N THR A 107 -6.69 -19.95 -20.40
CA THR A 107 -7.97 -19.76 -19.70
C THR A 107 -7.84 -18.70 -18.61
N TYR A 108 -6.66 -18.56 -18.00
CA TYR A 108 -6.41 -17.71 -16.83
C TYR A 108 -5.56 -16.47 -17.14
N LEU A 109 -4.69 -16.56 -18.15
CA LEU A 109 -3.77 -15.51 -18.59
C LEU A 109 -4.06 -15.17 -20.04
N ILE A 110 -4.38 -13.91 -20.31
CA ILE A 110 -4.57 -13.38 -21.67
C ILE A 110 -3.23 -12.79 -22.13
N PRO A 111 -2.51 -13.42 -23.07
CA PRO A 111 -1.23 -12.91 -23.54
C PRO A 111 -1.40 -11.55 -24.23
N ASN A 112 -0.41 -10.68 -24.06
CA ASN A 112 -0.38 -9.41 -24.76
C ASN A 112 0.09 -9.60 -26.21
N GLN A 113 -0.72 -9.11 -27.15
CA GLN A 113 -0.47 -9.26 -28.59
C GLN A 113 0.29 -8.07 -29.21
N ARG A 114 0.52 -6.97 -28.47
CA ARG A 114 1.27 -5.83 -29.00
C ARG A 114 2.76 -6.19 -29.12
N ASP A 115 3.36 -5.98 -30.29
CA ASP A 115 4.80 -6.20 -30.47
C ASP A 115 5.66 -5.31 -29.57
N ASN A 116 6.78 -5.87 -29.09
CA ASN A 116 7.80 -5.19 -28.30
C ASN A 116 7.24 -4.43 -27.08
N SER A 117 6.50 -5.15 -26.23
CA SER A 117 5.91 -4.62 -25.01
C SER A 117 6.57 -5.24 -23.77
N PRO A 118 6.74 -4.49 -22.66
CA PRO A 118 7.18 -5.07 -21.39
C PRO A 118 6.09 -5.92 -20.73
N VAL A 119 4.84 -5.75 -21.16
CA VAL A 119 3.68 -6.46 -20.63
C VAL A 119 3.56 -7.81 -21.32
N ILE A 120 3.63 -8.88 -20.53
CA ILE A 120 3.53 -10.27 -21.01
C ILE A 120 2.06 -10.66 -21.24
N GLY A 121 1.17 -10.20 -20.37
CA GLY A 121 -0.26 -10.50 -20.46
C GLY A 121 -1.05 -9.94 -19.29
N TYR A 122 -2.31 -10.32 -19.23
CA TYR A 122 -3.28 -9.86 -18.24
C TYR A 122 -4.03 -11.05 -17.64
N ALA A 123 -4.30 -11.02 -16.35
CA ALA A 123 -5.13 -12.02 -15.70
C ALA A 123 -6.22 -11.34 -14.87
N LYS A 124 -7.33 -12.04 -14.61
CA LYS A 124 -8.27 -11.58 -13.58
C LYS A 124 -7.59 -11.71 -12.23
N VAL A 125 -7.85 -10.77 -11.30
CA VAL A 125 -7.22 -10.81 -9.97
C VAL A 125 -7.43 -12.16 -9.27
N LYS A 126 -8.62 -12.76 -9.40
CA LYS A 126 -8.98 -14.08 -8.86
C LYS A 126 -8.19 -15.26 -9.44
N ASP A 127 -7.62 -15.10 -10.63
CA ASP A 127 -6.95 -16.17 -11.37
C ASP A 127 -5.41 -16.12 -11.22
N THR A 128 -4.88 -15.06 -10.60
CA THR A 128 -3.42 -14.84 -10.39
C THR A 128 -2.73 -16.00 -9.69
N ALA A 129 -3.34 -16.59 -8.66
CA ALA A 129 -2.80 -17.75 -7.95
C ALA A 129 -2.66 -18.97 -8.88
N MET A 130 -3.63 -19.18 -9.77
CA MET A 130 -3.58 -20.27 -10.74
C MET A 130 -2.49 -20.04 -11.79
N VAL A 131 -2.38 -18.80 -12.31
CA VAL A 131 -1.31 -18.42 -13.23
C VAL A 131 0.06 -18.63 -12.59
N ASN A 132 0.25 -18.19 -11.33
CA ASN A 132 1.50 -18.39 -10.60
C ASN A 132 1.83 -19.88 -10.45
N SER A 133 0.85 -20.71 -10.07
CA SER A 133 1.00 -22.16 -9.93
C SER A 133 1.44 -22.81 -11.24
N LEU A 134 0.83 -22.43 -12.37
CA LEU A 134 1.17 -22.96 -13.68
C LEU A 134 2.56 -22.51 -14.14
N LEU A 135 2.87 -21.21 -14.04
CA LEU A 135 4.16 -20.68 -14.50
C LEU A 135 5.33 -21.19 -13.67
N HIS A 136 5.14 -21.46 -12.38
CA HIS A 136 6.17 -22.04 -11.50
C HIS A 136 6.13 -23.57 -11.45
N ASN A 137 5.20 -24.22 -12.17
CA ASN A 137 5.20 -25.66 -12.28
C ASN A 137 6.51 -26.11 -12.93
N ARG A 138 7.18 -27.10 -12.34
CA ARG A 138 8.50 -27.57 -12.79
C ARG A 138 8.52 -27.97 -14.27
N GLU A 139 7.48 -28.64 -14.76
CA GLU A 139 7.40 -29.09 -16.15
C GLU A 139 7.27 -27.89 -17.10
N ILE A 140 6.40 -26.92 -16.78
CA ILE A 140 6.25 -25.70 -17.57
C ILE A 140 7.51 -24.84 -17.49
N TYR A 141 8.02 -24.56 -16.30
CA TYR A 141 9.18 -23.70 -16.10
C TYR A 141 10.43 -24.23 -16.82
N SER A 142 10.58 -25.56 -16.92
CA SER A 142 11.69 -26.19 -17.64
C SER A 142 11.68 -25.95 -19.16
N LEU A 143 10.55 -25.50 -19.72
CA LEU A 143 10.40 -25.15 -21.14
C LEU A 143 10.97 -23.76 -21.48
N LEU A 144 11.36 -22.96 -20.47
CA LEU A 144 12.00 -21.66 -20.72
C LEU A 144 13.29 -21.85 -21.54
N PRO A 145 13.42 -21.19 -22.71
CA PRO A 145 14.65 -21.29 -23.50
C PRO A 145 15.82 -20.65 -22.76
N ASN A 146 17.05 -21.03 -23.13
CA ASN A 146 18.26 -20.66 -22.38
C ASN A 146 18.45 -19.15 -22.19
N ASN A 147 17.98 -18.32 -23.13
CA ASN A 147 18.05 -16.85 -23.07
C ASN A 147 17.08 -16.20 -22.08
N VAL A 148 16.05 -16.93 -21.63
CA VAL A 148 15.03 -16.47 -20.65
C VAL A 148 14.85 -17.43 -19.48
N ARG A 149 15.81 -18.34 -19.27
CA ARG A 149 15.76 -19.40 -18.24
C ARG A 149 15.53 -18.88 -16.82
N TYR A 150 15.94 -17.65 -16.53
CA TYR A 150 15.78 -16.99 -15.24
C TYR A 150 14.68 -15.93 -15.27
N ALA A 151 13.62 -16.13 -16.08
CA ALA A 151 12.47 -15.25 -16.06
C ALA A 151 11.80 -15.30 -14.67
N LYS A 152 11.71 -14.13 -14.03
CA LYS A 152 10.94 -13.92 -12.81
C LYS A 152 9.63 -13.21 -13.16
N PHE A 153 8.50 -13.87 -12.95
CA PHE A 153 7.19 -13.35 -13.28
C PHE A 153 6.62 -12.54 -12.11
N LEU A 154 6.34 -11.26 -12.34
CA LEU A 154 5.83 -10.35 -11.32
C LEU A 154 4.58 -9.62 -11.80
N TRP A 155 3.68 -9.36 -10.87
CA TRP A 155 2.43 -8.65 -11.12
C TRP A 155 2.59 -7.14 -10.93
N ASP A 156 1.75 -6.38 -11.63
CA ASP A 156 1.60 -4.95 -11.38
C ASP A 156 1.17 -4.68 -9.94
N TYR A 157 1.61 -3.56 -9.36
CA TYR A 157 1.21 -3.15 -8.03
C TYR A 157 -0.30 -2.86 -7.91
N LYS A 158 -0.99 -2.57 -9.02
CA LYS A 158 -2.40 -2.18 -9.01
C LYS A 158 -3.19 -2.80 -10.17
N PRO A 159 -4.35 -3.43 -9.89
CA PRO A 159 -5.24 -3.87 -10.95
C PRO A 159 -5.93 -2.68 -11.64
N PHE A 160 -6.33 -2.88 -12.88
CA PHE A 160 -7.17 -1.96 -13.64
C PHE A 160 -8.55 -2.58 -13.89
N GLN A 161 -9.57 -1.73 -13.99
CA GLN A 161 -10.93 -2.18 -14.29
C GLN A 161 -11.17 -2.16 -15.79
N THR A 162 -11.78 -3.21 -16.33
CA THR A 162 -12.29 -3.23 -17.69
C THR A 162 -13.80 -3.07 -17.66
N ASN A 163 -14.33 -2.08 -18.38
CA ASN A 163 -15.77 -1.92 -18.50
C ASN A 163 -16.33 -3.05 -19.37
N THR A 164 -17.16 -3.87 -18.77
CA THR A 164 -18.08 -4.78 -19.45
C THR A 164 -19.32 -4.01 -19.90
N LYS A 165 -20.21 -4.65 -20.68
CA LYS A 165 -21.41 -4.00 -21.24
C LYS A 165 -22.26 -3.36 -20.13
N GLU A 166 -23.05 -2.36 -20.52
CA GLU A 166 -23.94 -1.63 -19.61
C GLU A 166 -24.82 -2.61 -18.81
N GLY A 167 -24.64 -2.64 -17.48
CA GLY A 167 -25.34 -3.54 -16.56
C GLY A 167 -24.51 -4.69 -15.95
N GLU A 168 -23.26 -4.89 -16.37
CA GLU A 168 -22.36 -5.90 -15.79
C GLU A 168 -21.37 -5.27 -14.78
N GLU A 169 -20.99 -6.02 -13.75
CA GLU A 169 -19.95 -5.57 -12.81
C GLU A 169 -18.58 -5.47 -13.51
N PRO A 170 -17.79 -4.43 -13.21
CA PRO A 170 -16.48 -4.24 -13.82
C PRO A 170 -15.54 -5.39 -13.45
N ILE A 171 -14.80 -5.88 -14.45
CA ILE A 171 -13.84 -6.96 -14.24
C ILE A 171 -12.48 -6.35 -13.86
N SER A 172 -11.98 -6.72 -12.68
CA SER A 172 -10.64 -6.35 -12.23
C SER A 172 -9.58 -7.26 -12.86
N MET A 173 -8.74 -6.66 -13.70
CA MET A 173 -7.61 -7.29 -14.38
C MET A 173 -6.30 -6.76 -13.81
N ILE A 174 -5.23 -7.56 -13.87
CA ILE A 174 -3.90 -7.19 -13.41
C ILE A 174 -2.86 -7.61 -14.44
N THR A 175 -1.82 -6.78 -14.58
CA THR A 175 -0.79 -6.93 -15.62
C THR A 175 0.34 -7.84 -15.13
N LEU A 176 0.81 -8.72 -16.01
CA LEU A 176 1.96 -9.59 -15.76
C LEU A 176 3.19 -9.09 -16.52
N TYR A 177 4.33 -9.04 -15.84
CA TYR A 177 5.64 -8.73 -16.39
C TYR A 177 6.61 -9.90 -16.18
N ALA A 178 7.70 -9.93 -16.94
CA ALA A 178 8.79 -10.87 -16.74
C ALA A 178 10.12 -10.15 -16.61
N MET A 179 10.75 -10.25 -15.44
CA MET A 179 12.04 -9.64 -15.14
C MET A 179 13.17 -10.57 -15.58
N LYS A 180 14.28 -9.98 -16.04
CA LYS A 180 15.53 -10.70 -16.33
C LYS A 180 16.27 -10.93 -15.03
N SER A 181 15.98 -12.07 -14.40
CA SER A 181 16.68 -12.47 -13.19
C SER A 181 17.97 -13.23 -13.49
N ASN A 182 18.64 -13.70 -12.44
CA ASN A 182 19.83 -14.52 -12.50
C ASN A 182 19.68 -15.78 -11.65
N ARG A 183 20.74 -16.59 -11.59
CA ARG A 183 20.74 -17.87 -10.85
C ARG A 183 20.40 -17.73 -9.38
N ASN A 184 20.72 -16.59 -8.76
CA ASN A 184 20.53 -16.34 -7.34
C ASN A 184 19.25 -15.52 -7.04
N ASP A 185 18.50 -15.16 -8.08
CA ASP A 185 17.38 -14.22 -8.00
C ASP A 185 17.74 -12.83 -7.43
N GLU A 186 18.98 -12.38 -7.67
CA GLU A 186 19.47 -11.10 -7.13
C GLU A 186 19.22 -9.94 -8.11
N PRO A 187 18.64 -8.81 -7.66
CA PRO A 187 18.43 -7.63 -8.51
C PRO A 187 19.76 -6.96 -8.88
N THR A 188 19.79 -6.34 -10.06
CA THR A 188 20.97 -5.58 -10.54
C THR A 188 21.29 -4.39 -9.64
N ILE A 189 20.24 -3.73 -9.14
CA ILE A 189 20.32 -2.57 -8.24
C ILE A 189 19.20 -2.68 -7.20
N GLU A 190 19.54 -2.45 -5.94
CA GLU A 190 18.62 -2.43 -4.81
C GLU A 190 18.43 -1.03 -4.23
N GLY A 191 17.49 -0.90 -3.29
CA GLY A 191 17.18 0.35 -2.60
C GLY A 191 18.30 0.90 -1.71
N ASP A 192 19.34 0.12 -1.40
CA ASP A 192 20.49 0.55 -0.59
C ASP A 192 21.29 1.69 -1.24
N VAL A 193 21.16 1.86 -2.56
CA VAL A 193 21.82 2.94 -3.29
C VAL A 193 21.00 4.23 -3.38
N ILE A 194 19.78 4.27 -2.84
CA ILE A 194 18.94 5.47 -2.83
C ILE A 194 19.39 6.41 -1.71
N ALA A 195 19.74 7.64 -2.06
CA ALA A 195 20.16 8.69 -1.13
C ALA A 195 18.96 9.51 -0.61
N ASP A 196 18.01 9.83 -1.49
CA ASP A 196 16.77 10.52 -1.11
C ASP A 196 15.64 10.16 -2.09
N ALA A 197 14.40 10.20 -1.58
CA ALA A 197 13.18 10.00 -2.34
C ALA A 197 12.12 11.02 -1.92
N ARG A 198 11.44 11.60 -2.90
CA ARG A 198 10.36 12.59 -2.67
C ARG A 198 9.24 12.44 -3.69
N GLN A 199 8.02 12.73 -3.25
CA GLN A 199 6.91 12.91 -4.17
C GLN A 199 7.13 14.19 -4.98
N ASP A 200 6.97 14.09 -6.29
CA ASP A 200 7.01 15.21 -7.23
C ASP A 200 5.87 15.07 -8.25
N PHE A 201 5.78 16.00 -9.18
CA PHE A 201 4.86 15.93 -10.30
C PHE A 201 5.63 15.90 -11.62
N ASP A 202 5.21 15.02 -12.52
CA ASP A 202 5.77 15.00 -13.87
C ASP A 202 5.29 16.23 -14.64
N GLN A 203 6.22 17.16 -14.86
CA GLN A 203 5.98 18.41 -15.59
C GLN A 203 5.90 18.20 -17.11
N SER A 204 6.32 17.03 -17.61
CA SER A 204 6.38 16.73 -19.05
C SER A 204 5.10 16.09 -19.59
N SER A 205 4.18 15.69 -18.71
CA SER A 205 2.92 15.05 -19.10
C SER A 205 1.88 16.06 -19.63
N ILE A 206 1.55 15.96 -20.93
CA ILE A 206 0.45 16.72 -21.55
C ILE A 206 -0.88 16.26 -20.91
N GLY A 207 -1.55 17.14 -20.15
CA GLY A 207 -2.87 16.88 -19.56
C GLY A 207 -2.96 16.84 -18.03
N GLY A 208 -1.87 17.13 -17.30
CA GLY A 208 -1.93 17.40 -15.86
C GLY A 208 -0.75 16.87 -15.05
N ASN A 209 -0.57 17.44 -13.85
CA ASN A 209 0.40 17.07 -12.81
C ASN A 209 0.21 15.60 -12.37
N LYS A 210 0.79 14.64 -13.11
CA LYS A 210 0.78 13.24 -12.67
C LYS A 210 1.77 13.08 -11.51
N PRO A 211 1.35 12.53 -10.35
CA PRO A 211 2.26 12.31 -9.25
C PRO A 211 3.31 11.28 -9.64
N VAL A 212 4.56 11.55 -9.29
CA VAL A 212 5.71 10.67 -9.49
C VAL A 212 6.54 10.61 -8.21
N VAL A 213 7.38 9.59 -8.11
CA VAL A 213 8.38 9.51 -7.03
C VAL A 213 9.75 9.80 -7.64
N SER A 214 10.30 10.97 -7.33
CA SER A 214 11.66 11.34 -7.72
C SER A 214 12.65 10.76 -6.72
N MET A 215 13.70 10.13 -7.24
CA MET A 215 14.74 9.49 -6.45
C MET A 215 16.12 9.98 -6.89
N SER A 216 16.99 10.18 -5.92
CA SER A 216 18.41 10.45 -6.15
C SER A 216 19.25 9.31 -5.59
N MET A 217 20.22 8.85 -6.37
CA MET A 217 21.13 7.78 -5.99
C MET A 217 22.41 8.33 -5.37
N ASN A 218 23.05 7.52 -4.53
CA ASN A 218 24.42 7.77 -4.10
C ASN A 218 25.43 7.47 -5.23
N SER A 219 26.72 7.80 -5.03
CA SER A 219 27.75 7.65 -6.07
C SER A 219 27.91 6.21 -6.60
N ILE A 220 27.60 5.18 -5.80
CA ILE A 220 27.65 3.78 -6.23
C ILE A 220 26.45 3.47 -7.11
N GLY A 221 25.25 3.86 -6.68
CA GLY A 221 24.01 3.73 -7.45
C GLY A 221 24.08 4.45 -8.78
N THR A 222 24.56 5.69 -8.81
CA THR A 222 24.73 6.47 -10.05
C THR A 222 25.56 5.72 -11.09
N LYS A 223 26.66 5.07 -10.70
CA LYS A 223 27.50 4.30 -11.62
C LYS A 223 26.79 3.03 -12.11
N LYS A 224 26.13 2.29 -11.22
CA LYS A 224 25.37 1.09 -11.59
C LYS A 224 24.21 1.44 -12.53
N TRP A 225 23.47 2.50 -12.23
CA TRP A 225 22.34 2.98 -13.02
C TRP A 225 22.76 3.54 -14.37
N ALA A 226 23.88 4.29 -14.42
CA ALA A 226 24.46 4.75 -15.69
C ALA A 226 24.81 3.58 -16.61
N LYS A 227 25.41 2.51 -16.06
CA LYS A 227 25.69 1.28 -16.81
C LYS A 227 24.41 0.60 -17.29
N MET A 228 23.47 0.33 -16.38
CA MET A 228 22.21 -0.36 -16.70
C MET A 228 21.39 0.39 -17.75
N SER A 229 21.26 1.71 -17.63
CA SER A 229 20.52 2.52 -18.60
C SER A 229 21.22 2.56 -19.97
N SER A 230 22.55 2.62 -20.00
CA SER A 230 23.34 2.62 -21.24
C SER A 230 23.22 1.29 -22.01
N GLU A 231 23.16 0.16 -21.30
CA GLU A 231 23.01 -1.19 -21.91
C GLU A 231 21.56 -1.49 -22.37
N ASN A 232 20.60 -0.66 -21.94
CA ASN A 232 19.17 -0.87 -22.14
C ASN A 232 18.47 0.29 -22.87
N VAL A 233 19.18 1.17 -23.56
CA VAL A 233 18.56 2.18 -24.43
C VAL A 233 17.63 1.52 -25.45
N GLY A 234 16.39 2.02 -25.53
CA GLY A 234 15.30 1.45 -26.35
C GLY A 234 14.64 0.20 -25.78
N LYS A 235 15.09 -0.30 -24.61
CA LYS A 235 14.50 -1.43 -23.87
C LYS A 235 13.80 -0.94 -22.60
N PHE A 236 13.24 -1.86 -21.83
CA PHE A 236 12.45 -1.57 -20.65
C PHE A 236 13.22 -1.92 -19.37
N VAL A 237 13.14 -1.04 -18.38
CA VAL A 237 13.66 -1.27 -17.03
C VAL A 237 12.52 -1.08 -16.05
N ALA A 238 12.24 -2.10 -15.24
CA ALA A 238 11.19 -2.05 -14.24
C ALA A 238 11.71 -1.54 -12.90
N VAL A 239 10.83 -0.81 -12.21
CA VAL A 239 10.98 -0.49 -10.79
C VAL A 239 10.00 -1.37 -10.02
N VAL A 240 10.56 -2.21 -9.16
CA VAL A 240 9.83 -3.20 -8.36
C VAL A 240 9.96 -2.83 -6.89
N LEU A 241 8.87 -2.94 -6.13
CA LEU A 241 8.86 -2.73 -4.69
C LEU A 241 8.08 -3.86 -4.04
N ASP A 242 8.74 -4.60 -3.14
CA ASP A 242 8.18 -5.79 -2.47
C ASP A 242 7.55 -6.77 -3.48
N ASP A 243 8.30 -7.16 -4.51
CA ASP A 243 7.89 -8.04 -5.64
C ASP A 243 6.69 -7.54 -6.48
N ASN A 244 6.26 -6.29 -6.33
CA ASN A 244 5.23 -5.68 -7.17
C ASN A 244 5.84 -4.69 -8.16
N VAL A 245 5.47 -4.79 -9.44
CA VAL A 245 5.95 -3.89 -10.50
C VAL A 245 5.17 -2.59 -10.44
N TYR A 246 5.85 -1.48 -10.17
CA TYR A 246 5.22 -0.15 -10.14
C TYR A 246 5.23 0.53 -11.52
N THR A 247 6.30 0.32 -12.26
CA THR A 247 6.44 0.84 -13.61
C THR A 247 7.51 0.08 -14.37
N ALA A 248 7.39 0.04 -15.70
CA ALA A 248 8.38 -0.53 -16.62
C ALA A 248 8.50 0.36 -17.87
N PRO A 249 9.01 1.61 -17.73
CA PRO A 249 9.14 2.53 -18.86
C PRO A 249 10.23 2.08 -19.83
N VAL A 250 10.15 2.61 -21.05
CA VAL A 250 11.26 2.55 -22.00
C VAL A 250 12.39 3.48 -21.54
N VAL A 251 13.62 3.01 -21.65
CA VAL A 251 14.82 3.81 -21.43
C VAL A 251 15.12 4.57 -22.71
N ASN A 252 14.83 5.87 -22.75
CA ASN A 252 15.04 6.70 -23.94
C ASN A 252 16.53 7.00 -24.17
N ASP A 253 17.26 7.34 -23.10
CA ASP A 253 18.66 7.73 -23.13
C ASP A 253 19.39 7.20 -21.89
N ALA A 254 20.72 7.15 -21.97
CA ALA A 254 21.56 6.81 -20.82
C ALA A 254 21.46 7.86 -19.71
N ILE A 255 21.18 7.42 -18.48
CA ILE A 255 21.01 8.30 -17.32
C ILE A 255 22.30 8.31 -16.50
N LEU A 256 23.12 9.34 -16.71
CA LEU A 256 24.45 9.46 -16.09
C LEU A 256 24.45 10.21 -14.75
N THR A 257 23.36 10.90 -14.41
CA THR A 257 23.28 11.84 -13.28
C THR A 257 22.82 11.19 -11.97
N GLY A 258 22.34 9.94 -12.01
CA GLY A 258 21.85 9.21 -10.82
C GLY A 258 20.50 9.69 -10.30
N ASN A 259 19.83 10.60 -11.01
CA ASN A 259 18.46 11.00 -10.73
C ASN A 259 17.51 10.19 -11.60
N THR A 260 16.46 9.64 -11.01
CA THR A 260 15.44 8.85 -11.71
C THR A 260 14.06 9.12 -11.12
N GLN A 261 13.02 8.69 -11.83
CA GLN A 261 11.64 8.84 -11.38
C GLN A 261 10.85 7.56 -11.60
N ILE A 262 10.03 7.20 -10.62
CA ILE A 262 8.98 6.19 -10.79
C ILE A 262 7.77 6.91 -11.39
N SER A 263 7.59 6.75 -12.70
CA SER A 263 6.54 7.40 -13.49
C SER A 263 5.77 6.41 -14.35
N GLY A 264 4.53 6.73 -14.73
CA GLY A 264 3.75 5.94 -15.71
C GLY A 264 2.66 5.03 -15.13
N GLY A 265 2.63 4.84 -13.80
CA GLY A 265 1.55 4.13 -13.11
C GLY A 265 0.30 5.00 -12.85
N SER A 266 -0.81 4.37 -12.45
CA SER A 266 -2.06 5.04 -12.04
C SER A 266 -2.02 5.49 -10.57
N MET A 267 -0.85 5.96 -10.13
CA MET A 267 -0.62 6.30 -8.73
C MET A 267 -1.31 7.61 -8.34
N THR A 268 -1.80 7.67 -7.12
CA THR A 268 -2.34 8.88 -6.49
C THR A 268 -1.23 9.65 -5.78
N ILE A 269 -1.48 10.91 -5.44
CA ILE A 269 -0.53 11.76 -4.69
C ILE A 269 -0.17 11.10 -3.34
N ASN A 270 -1.15 10.52 -2.66
CA ASN A 270 -0.94 9.84 -1.38
C ASN A 270 -0.07 8.59 -1.54
N GLU A 271 -0.34 7.76 -2.56
CA GLU A 271 0.48 6.58 -2.86
C GLU A 271 1.93 6.99 -3.19
N ALA A 272 2.14 8.04 -3.99
CA ALA A 272 3.50 8.54 -4.29
C ALA A 272 4.22 9.05 -3.03
N LYS A 273 3.50 9.74 -2.13
CA LYS A 273 4.05 10.20 -0.85
C LYS A 273 4.40 9.04 0.09
N ASP A 274 3.59 7.98 0.08
CA ASP A 274 3.82 6.78 0.87
C ASP A 274 5.06 6.04 0.40
N ILE A 275 5.17 5.80 -0.92
CA ILE A 275 6.34 5.17 -1.53
C ILE A 275 7.59 5.98 -1.19
N ALA A 276 7.57 7.31 -1.39
CA ALA A 276 8.71 8.16 -1.04
C ALA A 276 9.10 8.05 0.44
N THR A 277 8.11 7.95 1.34
CA THR A 277 8.34 7.78 2.78
C THR A 277 9.00 6.45 3.10
N VAL A 278 8.48 5.37 2.50
CA VAL A 278 8.97 3.99 2.66
C VAL A 278 10.39 3.85 2.12
N LEU A 279 10.67 4.39 0.92
CA LEU A 279 12.01 4.39 0.34
C LEU A 279 13.03 5.19 1.15
N LYS A 280 12.62 6.32 1.74
CA LYS A 280 13.48 7.14 2.61
C LYS A 280 13.75 6.50 3.96
N ALA A 281 12.84 5.66 4.46
CA ALA A 281 13.06 4.90 5.69
C ALA A 281 14.08 3.76 5.49
N GLY A 282 14.28 3.32 4.25
CA GLY A 282 15.18 2.23 3.88
C GLY A 282 14.54 0.85 4.03
N LYS A 283 15.19 -0.17 3.46
CA LYS A 283 14.68 -1.55 3.50
C LYS A 283 14.73 -2.16 4.90
N LEU A 284 13.65 -2.82 5.30
CA LEU A 284 13.63 -3.67 6.49
C LEU A 284 14.30 -5.01 6.18
N PRO A 285 15.04 -5.60 7.14
CA PRO A 285 15.77 -6.85 6.91
C PRO A 285 14.86 -8.08 6.77
N ALA A 286 13.60 -7.99 7.19
CA ALA A 286 12.61 -9.05 7.09
C ALA A 286 11.19 -8.48 7.11
N PRO A 287 10.21 -9.14 6.47
CA PRO A 287 8.81 -8.74 6.52
C PRO A 287 8.24 -8.89 7.93
N ALA A 288 7.41 -7.93 8.35
CA ALA A 288 6.70 -7.99 9.61
C ALA A 288 5.31 -8.62 9.42
N HIS A 289 4.96 -9.56 10.28
CA HIS A 289 3.63 -10.17 10.32
C HIS A 289 2.85 -9.69 11.54
N ILE A 290 1.58 -9.36 11.34
CA ILE A 290 0.69 -8.95 12.43
C ILE A 290 0.21 -10.20 13.15
N ILE A 291 0.62 -10.36 14.41
CA ILE A 291 0.17 -11.44 15.29
C ILE A 291 -1.19 -11.11 15.89
N GLN A 292 -1.40 -9.84 16.26
CA GLN A 292 -2.62 -9.36 16.88
C GLN A 292 -2.82 -7.89 16.47
N ALA A 293 -4.03 -7.56 16.05
CA ALA A 293 -4.45 -6.18 15.80
C ALA A 293 -5.79 -5.95 16.51
N GLU A 294 -5.88 -4.85 17.24
CA GLU A 294 -7.11 -4.39 17.86
C GLU A 294 -7.39 -2.98 17.36
N VAL A 295 -8.56 -2.80 16.76
CA VAL A 295 -9.01 -1.49 16.26
C VAL A 295 -10.00 -0.95 17.27
N VAL A 296 -9.57 0.05 18.04
CA VAL A 296 -10.49 0.80 18.90
C VAL A 296 -11.28 1.76 18.02
N GLY A 297 -12.58 1.48 17.87
CA GLY A 297 -13.46 2.24 17.00
C GLY A 297 -13.58 3.72 17.42
N PRO A 298 -13.85 4.63 16.47
CA PRO A 298 -14.03 6.07 16.76
C PRO A 298 -15.14 6.36 17.78
N SER A 299 -16.10 5.45 17.95
CA SER A 299 -17.24 5.58 18.87
C SER A 299 -16.83 5.59 20.34
N LEU A 300 -15.97 4.67 20.79
CA LEU A 300 -15.46 4.65 22.17
C LEU A 300 -14.67 5.91 22.49
N GLY A 301 -13.86 6.39 21.53
CA GLY A 301 -13.15 7.67 21.66
C GLY A 301 -14.11 8.86 21.74
N LYS A 302 -15.13 8.91 20.87
CA LYS A 302 -16.14 9.98 20.88
C LYS A 302 -16.93 10.02 22.18
N GLU A 303 -17.28 8.86 22.73
CA GLU A 303 -18.01 8.76 23.99
C GLU A 303 -17.15 9.23 25.17
N ALA A 304 -15.87 8.83 25.22
CA ALA A 304 -14.92 9.32 26.22
C ALA A 304 -14.70 10.85 26.12
N ILE A 305 -14.59 11.39 24.89
CA ILE A 305 -14.46 12.84 24.66
C ILE A 305 -15.72 13.57 25.12
N ASN A 306 -16.91 13.10 24.74
CA ASN A 306 -18.16 13.72 25.15
C ASN A 306 -18.35 13.70 26.67
N ALA A 307 -18.08 12.57 27.33
CA ALA A 307 -18.16 12.46 28.78
C ALA A 307 -17.17 13.42 29.47
N SER A 308 -15.96 13.57 28.92
CA SER A 308 -14.95 14.51 29.42
C SER A 308 -15.39 15.97 29.24
N LEU A 309 -15.97 16.32 28.09
CA LEU A 309 -16.50 17.67 27.82
C LEU A 309 -17.67 18.02 28.75
N TRP A 310 -18.59 17.09 29.00
CA TRP A 310 -19.69 17.31 29.95
C TRP A 310 -19.20 17.46 31.39
N SER A 311 -18.26 16.61 31.82
CA SER A 311 -17.64 16.72 33.15
C SER A 311 -16.90 18.04 33.33
N PHE A 312 -16.17 18.47 32.30
CA PHE A 312 -15.49 19.76 32.25
C PHE A 312 -16.45 20.94 32.35
N ALA A 313 -17.52 20.94 31.55
CA ALA A 313 -18.53 21.99 31.56
C ALA A 313 -19.21 22.10 32.94
N LEU A 314 -19.55 20.97 33.56
CA LEU A 314 -20.15 20.94 34.89
C LEU A 314 -19.19 21.46 35.96
N ALA A 315 -17.92 21.06 35.92
CA ALA A 315 -16.90 21.53 36.86
C ALA A 315 -16.69 23.05 36.77
N ILE A 316 -16.60 23.60 35.55
CA ILE A 316 -16.51 25.06 35.35
C ILE A 316 -17.74 25.74 35.93
N LEU A 317 -18.95 25.24 35.65
CA LEU A 317 -20.18 25.87 36.12
C LEU A 317 -20.23 25.91 37.65
N LEU A 318 -19.88 24.82 38.32
CA LEU A 318 -19.82 24.75 39.79
C LEU A 318 -18.79 25.74 40.36
N VAL A 319 -17.60 25.85 39.75
CA VAL A 319 -16.56 26.79 40.19
C VAL A 319 -16.99 28.24 40.00
N LEU A 320 -17.54 28.58 38.82
CA LEU A 320 -18.04 29.92 38.54
C LEU A 320 -19.17 30.31 39.51
N GLY A 321 -20.07 29.37 39.80
CA GLY A 321 -21.15 29.55 40.76
C GLY A 321 -20.63 29.76 42.19
N TRP A 322 -19.68 28.93 42.62
CA TRP A 322 -19.05 29.07 43.94
C TRP A 322 -18.35 30.42 44.11
N MET A 323 -17.60 30.87 43.10
CA MET A 323 -16.90 32.16 43.13
C MET A 323 -17.87 33.34 43.29
N VAL A 324 -19.02 33.32 42.62
CA VAL A 324 -20.03 34.38 42.77
C VAL A 324 -20.69 34.32 44.14
N LEU A 325 -21.01 33.12 44.65
CA LEU A 325 -21.67 32.97 45.94
C LEU A 325 -20.78 33.37 47.12
N TYR A 326 -19.49 33.02 47.08
CA TYR A 326 -18.57 33.28 48.19
C TYR A 326 -17.97 34.70 48.14
N TYR A 327 -17.57 35.18 46.94
CA TYR A 327 -16.89 36.46 46.77
C TYR A 327 -17.77 37.60 46.21
N GLY A 328 -19.05 37.33 45.94
CA GLY A 328 -20.01 38.33 45.46
C GLY A 328 -19.55 39.03 44.17
N ARG A 329 -19.43 40.37 44.20
CA ARG A 329 -19.01 41.17 43.03
C ARG A 329 -17.56 40.93 42.63
N ALA A 330 -16.66 40.68 43.59
CA ALA A 330 -15.25 40.36 43.29
C ALA A 330 -15.14 39.02 42.54
N GLY A 331 -15.96 38.05 42.91
CA GLY A 331 -16.07 36.76 42.21
C GLY A 331 -16.50 36.89 40.75
N MET A 332 -17.35 37.86 40.40
CA MET A 332 -17.71 38.12 39.01
C MET A 332 -16.52 38.61 38.17
N PHE A 333 -15.68 39.50 38.71
CA PHE A 333 -14.45 39.93 38.01
C PHE A 333 -13.45 38.78 37.84
N ALA A 334 -13.33 37.93 38.86
CA ALA A 334 -12.51 36.73 38.82
C ALA A 334 -12.98 35.74 37.72
N ASN A 335 -14.28 35.56 37.58
CA ASN A 335 -14.88 34.73 36.53
C ASN A 335 -14.58 35.26 35.13
N VAL A 336 -14.62 36.58 34.93
CA VAL A 336 -14.22 37.20 33.65
C VAL A 336 -12.75 36.93 33.35
N ALA A 337 -11.86 37.09 34.33
CA ALA A 337 -10.44 36.78 34.16
C ALA A 337 -10.20 35.29 33.82
N LEU A 338 -10.96 34.39 34.46
CA LEU A 338 -10.90 32.96 34.18
C LEU A 338 -11.35 32.62 32.76
N LEU A 339 -12.45 33.20 32.29
CA LEU A 339 -12.94 32.99 30.91
C LEU A 339 -11.95 33.50 29.88
N VAL A 340 -11.32 34.64 30.13
CA VAL A 340 -10.25 35.19 29.27
C VAL A 340 -9.03 34.27 29.26
N ASN A 341 -8.63 33.73 30.41
CA ASN A 341 -7.54 32.75 30.51
C ASN A 341 -7.84 31.49 29.68
N ILE A 342 -9.05 30.92 29.84
CA ILE A 342 -9.52 29.77 29.06
C ILE A 342 -9.49 30.08 27.56
N LEU A 343 -9.94 31.27 27.15
CA LEU A 343 -9.90 31.71 25.76
C LEU A 343 -8.47 31.77 25.21
N PHE A 344 -7.50 32.25 26.00
CA PHE A 344 -6.09 32.26 25.59
C PHE A 344 -5.50 30.85 25.49
N ILE A 345 -5.83 29.94 26.41
CA ILE A 345 -5.39 28.53 26.33
C ILE A 345 -5.89 27.90 25.02
N PHE A 346 -7.18 28.02 24.73
CA PHE A 346 -7.75 27.46 23.50
C PHE A 346 -7.24 28.17 22.24
N GLY A 347 -7.06 29.50 22.28
CA GLY A 347 -6.48 30.26 21.18
C GLY A 347 -5.05 29.85 20.85
N ALA A 348 -4.22 29.62 21.87
CA ALA A 348 -2.87 29.10 21.70
C ALA A 348 -2.88 27.69 21.12
N LEU A 349 -3.70 26.78 21.67
CA LEU A 349 -3.82 25.40 21.16
C LEU A 349 -4.27 25.35 19.70
N ALA A 350 -5.25 26.18 19.33
CA ALA A 350 -5.72 26.30 17.95
C ALA A 350 -4.62 26.85 17.02
N SER A 351 -3.83 27.83 17.47
CA SER A 351 -2.73 28.39 16.69
C SER A 351 -1.61 27.38 16.40
N PHE A 352 -1.38 26.41 17.29
CA PHE A 352 -0.37 25.36 17.08
C PHE A 352 -0.92 24.12 16.34
N GLY A 353 -2.23 24.09 16.03
CA GLY A 353 -2.86 22.91 15.42
C GLY A 353 -2.81 21.67 16.31
N SER A 354 -2.74 21.85 17.63
CA SER A 354 -2.66 20.75 18.58
C SER A 354 -4.02 20.07 18.71
N VAL A 355 -4.02 18.73 18.72
CA VAL A 355 -5.23 17.94 18.95
C VAL A 355 -5.51 17.86 20.45
N LEU A 356 -6.76 18.09 20.85
CA LEU A 356 -7.19 17.95 22.24
C LEU A 356 -7.34 16.47 22.60
N THR A 357 -6.34 15.92 23.28
CA THR A 357 -6.34 14.53 23.75
C THR A 357 -6.93 14.42 25.16
N LEU A 358 -7.31 13.20 25.60
CA LEU A 358 -7.83 12.97 26.95
C LEU A 358 -6.86 13.47 28.06
N PRO A 359 -5.54 13.20 27.99
CA PRO A 359 -4.59 13.79 28.93
C PRO A 359 -4.48 15.31 28.79
N GLY A 360 -4.65 15.85 27.58
CA GLY A 360 -4.71 17.29 27.34
C GLY A 360 -5.86 17.96 28.08
N ILE A 361 -7.06 17.36 28.05
CA ILE A 361 -8.23 17.84 28.81
C ILE A 361 -7.93 17.83 30.32
N ALA A 362 -7.31 16.77 30.84
CA ALA A 362 -6.92 16.70 32.24
C ALA A 362 -5.91 17.80 32.63
N GLY A 363 -4.93 18.08 31.77
CA GLY A 363 -3.97 19.17 31.99
C GLY A 363 -4.62 20.56 31.99
N ILE A 364 -5.62 20.78 31.12
CA ILE A 364 -6.41 22.03 31.11
C ILE A 364 -7.21 22.18 32.41
N ILE A 365 -7.87 21.11 32.86
CA ILE A 365 -8.60 21.11 34.15
C ILE A 365 -7.67 21.47 35.31
N LEU A 366 -6.48 20.87 35.36
CA LEU A 366 -5.49 21.17 36.39
C LEU A 366 -5.05 22.64 36.34
N THR A 367 -4.79 23.17 35.14
CA THR A 367 -4.36 24.56 34.94
C THR A 367 -5.45 25.56 35.40
N ILE A 368 -6.71 25.25 35.09
CA ILE A 368 -7.86 26.05 35.53
C ILE A 368 -8.01 25.99 37.05
N GLY A 369 -7.88 24.82 37.66
CA GLY A 369 -7.94 24.66 39.12
C GLY A 369 -6.90 25.51 39.84
N MET A 370 -5.64 25.48 39.36
CA MET A 370 -4.56 26.32 39.90
C MET A 370 -4.80 27.81 39.66
N SER A 371 -5.36 28.18 38.51
CA SER A 371 -5.65 29.60 38.20
C SER A 371 -6.74 30.17 39.10
N VAL A 372 -7.76 29.35 39.43
CA VAL A 372 -8.82 29.74 40.36
C VAL A 372 -8.27 29.84 41.78
N ASP A 373 -7.45 28.89 42.21
CA ASP A 373 -6.79 28.91 43.52
C ASP A 373 -5.93 30.17 43.71
N ALA A 374 -5.13 30.54 42.70
CA ALA A 374 -4.36 31.78 42.72
C ALA A 374 -5.23 33.03 42.86
N ASN A 375 -6.36 33.09 42.14
CA ASN A 375 -7.31 34.21 42.27
C ASN A 375 -7.92 34.27 43.68
N VAL A 376 -8.28 33.11 44.24
CA VAL A 376 -8.81 32.99 45.61
C VAL A 376 -7.80 33.51 46.63
N ILE A 377 -6.54 33.08 46.57
CA ILE A 377 -5.46 33.53 47.47
C ILE A 377 -5.29 35.05 47.41
N ILE A 378 -5.32 35.63 46.20
CA ILE A 378 -5.22 37.08 46.02
C ILE A 378 -6.40 37.79 46.69
N PHE A 379 -7.63 37.28 46.54
CA PHE A 379 -8.81 37.91 47.14
C PHE A 379 -8.85 37.78 48.66
N GLU A 380 -8.48 36.64 49.22
CA GLU A 380 -8.34 36.50 50.68
C GLU A 380 -7.31 37.50 51.20
N ARG A 381 -6.18 37.66 50.51
CA ARG A 381 -5.15 38.62 50.91
C ARG A 381 -5.60 40.07 50.83
N ILE A 382 -6.40 40.42 49.81
CA ILE A 382 -6.99 41.76 49.69
C ILE A 382 -7.99 42.00 50.83
N LYS A 383 -8.80 41.00 51.17
CA LYS A 383 -9.75 41.07 52.27
C LYS A 383 -9.06 41.26 53.62
N GLU A 384 -8.02 40.45 53.90
CA GLU A 384 -7.16 40.59 55.09
C GLU A 384 -6.48 41.96 55.21
N ALA A 385 -6.21 42.64 54.10
CA ALA A 385 -5.55 43.95 54.10
C ALA A 385 -6.54 45.12 54.22
N LEU A 386 -7.84 44.86 54.05
CA LEU A 386 -8.94 45.84 54.15
C LEU A 386 -9.62 45.82 55.52
N ASP A 387 -9.58 44.67 56.21
CA ASP A 387 -9.88 44.51 57.63
C ASP A 387 -8.69 44.96 58.50
#